data_AF-A0AAW9BC79-F1
#
_entry.id   AF-A0AAW9BC79-F1
#
_cell.length_a   1.000
_cell.length_b   1.000
_cell.length_c   1.000
_cell.angle_alpha   90.00
_cell.angle_beta   90.00
_cell.angle_gamma   90.00
#
_symmetry.space_group_name_H-M   'P 1'
#
loop_
_entity.id
_entity.type
_entity.pdbx_description
1 polymer ?
#
loop_
_entity_poly.entity_id
_entity_poly.type
_entity_poly.pdbx_seq_one_letter_code
_entity_poly.pdbx_strand_id
1 'polypeptide(L)' 'MSFLKKTLASFGIGSAKVDSILNQDVLYPGQSVDVSIHVYGGATEQAIDNIDMKLCCRYIA' A
#
# COMPACT_ATOMS: atom_id res chain seq x y z
N MET A 1 9.55 -24.82 10.74
CA MET A 1 9.04 -23.80 9.79
C MET A 1 9.07 -24.38 8.39
N SER A 2 7.93 -24.51 7.72
CA SER A 2 7.83 -25.21 6.42
C SER A 2 8.19 -24.31 5.25
N PHE A 3 9.08 -24.78 4.37
CA PHE A 3 9.52 -24.12 3.13
C PHE A 3 8.36 -23.66 2.23
N LEU A 4 7.22 -24.35 2.30
CA LEU A 4 6.01 -24.04 1.52
C LEU A 4 5.43 -22.65 1.80
N LYS A 5 5.44 -22.19 3.05
CA LYS A 5 4.86 -20.87 3.39
C LYS A 5 5.68 -19.71 2.80
N LYS A 6 7.00 -19.88 2.71
CA LYS A 6 7.91 -18.87 2.16
C LYS A 6 7.77 -18.75 0.64
N THR A 7 7.57 -19.86 -0.06
CA THR A 7 7.37 -19.85 -1.52
C THR A 7 6.03 -19.24 -1.94
N LEU A 8 4.95 -19.48 -1.18
CA LEU A 8 3.64 -18.86 -1.41
C LEU A 8 3.67 -17.33 -1.19
N ALA A 9 4.37 -16.87 -0.15
CA ALA A 9 4.54 -15.44 0.11
C ALA A 9 5.29 -14.72 -1.03
N SER A 10 6.31 -15.35 -1.64
CA SER A 10 7.00 -14.80 -2.81
C SER A 10 6.15 -14.73 -4.09
N PHE A 11 5.04 -15.47 -4.16
CA PHE A 11 4.07 -15.42 -5.25
C PHE A 11 2.90 -14.44 -4.98
N GLY A 12 3.00 -13.61 -3.94
CA GLY A 12 1.97 -12.63 -3.56
C GLY A 12 0.92 -13.14 -2.57
N ILE A 13 0.88 -14.45 -2.28
CA ILE A 13 -0.11 -15.05 -1.38
C ILE A 13 0.39 -14.98 0.06
N GLY A 14 -0.26 -14.15 0.87
CA GLY A 14 0.18 -13.86 2.24
C GLY A 14 1.35 -12.88 2.32
N SER A 15 1.52 -12.04 1.28
CA SER A 15 2.40 -10.87 1.33
C SER A 15 1.85 -9.80 2.26
N ALA A 16 2.72 -8.86 2.66
CA ALA A 16 2.32 -7.64 3.33
C ALA A 16 1.26 -6.89 2.51
N LYS A 17 0.30 -6.32 3.22
CA LYS A 17 -0.80 -5.54 2.63
C LYS A 17 -0.62 -4.09 3.02
N VAL A 18 -0.90 -3.19 2.08
CA VAL A 18 -1.02 -1.75 2.36
C VAL A 18 -2.46 -1.31 2.15
N ASP A 19 -2.93 -0.42 3.02
CA ASP A 19 -4.22 0.23 2.92
C ASP A 19 -4.03 1.73 3.06
N SER A 20 -4.62 2.51 2.16
CA SER A 20 -4.46 3.96 2.09
C SER A 20 -5.80 4.62 2.37
N ILE A 21 -5.88 5.38 3.45
CA ILE A 21 -7.12 5.98 3.92
C ILE A 21 -7.05 7.49 3.70
N LEU A 22 -7.97 8.00 2.89
CA LEU A 22 -8.27 9.43 2.81
C LEU A 22 -9.41 9.74 3.79
N ASN A 23 -9.20 10.74 4.64
CA ASN A 23 -10.20 11.17 5.63
C ASN A 23 -11.29 12.08 5.03
N GLN A 24 -11.20 12.39 3.74
CA GLN A 24 -12.11 13.26 3.02
C GLN A 24 -12.26 12.83 1.56
N ASP A 25 -13.47 12.98 1.03
CA ASP A 25 -13.81 12.54 -0.33
C ASP A 25 -13.48 13.59 -1.40
N VAL A 26 -13.35 14.86 -1.00
CA VAL A 26 -13.13 16.00 -1.90
C VAL A 26 -11.86 16.75 -1.48
N LEU A 27 -11.03 17.09 -2.47
CA LEU A 27 -9.78 17.82 -2.29
C LEU A 27 -9.79 19.09 -3.14
N TYR A 28 -9.25 20.18 -2.59
CA TYR A 28 -9.05 21.43 -3.31
C TYR A 28 -7.56 21.71 -3.58
N PRO A 29 -7.21 22.32 -4.73
CA PRO A 29 -5.83 22.72 -5.00
C PRO A 29 -5.27 23.63 -3.90
N GLY A 30 -4.06 23.32 -3.43
CA GLY A 30 -3.39 24.07 -2.34
C GLY A 30 -3.84 23.70 -0.93
N GLN A 31 -4.84 22.83 -0.78
CA GLN A 31 -5.23 22.29 0.52
C GLN A 31 -4.27 21.19 0.98
N SER A 32 -3.84 21.25 2.24
CA SER A 32 -3.16 20.12 2.89
C SER A 32 -4.14 18.96 3.10
N VAL A 33 -3.67 17.74 2.91
CA VAL A 33 -4.49 16.53 3.00
C VAL A 33 -3.83 15.57 3.98
N ASP A 34 -4.58 15.17 5.00
CA ASP A 34 -4.16 14.11 5.92
C ASP A 34 -4.49 12.75 5.31
N VAL A 35 -3.45 11.96 5.11
CA VAL A 35 -3.55 10.58 4.59
C VAL A 35 -2.92 9.63 5.60
N SER A 36 -3.64 8.56 5.91
CA SER A 36 -3.15 7.50 6.78
C SER A 36 -2.81 6.27 5.94
N ILE A 37 -1.57 5.81 6.01
CA ILE A 37 -1.12 4.58 5.36
C ILE A 37 -0.95 3.49 6.40
N HIS A 38 -1.77 2.44 6.34
CA HIS A 38 -1.65 1.28 7.21
C HIS A 38 -0.93 0.16 6.48
N VAL A 39 0.15 -0.34 7.09
CA VAL A 39 0.95 -1.44 6.56
C VAL A 39 0.80 -2.65 7.47
N TYR A 40 0.35 -3.76 6.92
CA TYR A 40 0.13 -5.02 7.61
C TYR A 40 1.18 -6.04 7.15
N GLY A 41 1.95 -6.59 8.09
CA GLY A 41 2.94 -7.62 7.81
C GLY A 41 2.32 -8.88 7.21
N GLY A 42 3.06 -9.54 6.31
CA GLY A 42 2.66 -10.79 5.70
C GLY A 42 2.89 -12.01 6.59
N ALA A 43 2.78 -13.20 6.00
CA ALA A 43 3.01 -14.48 6.67
C ALA A 43 4.49 -14.76 7.01
N THR A 44 5.41 -13.93 6.48
CA THR A 44 6.85 -13.96 6.75
C THR A 44 7.38 -12.54 6.87
N GLU A 45 8.55 -12.40 7.51
CA GLU A 45 9.25 -11.12 7.55
C GLU A 45 9.60 -10.62 6.14
N GLN A 46 9.33 -9.34 5.88
CA GLN A 46 9.56 -8.68 4.60
C GLN A 46 10.16 -7.30 4.89
N ALA A 47 11.29 -6.98 4.26
CA ALA A 47 11.87 -5.64 4.33
C ALA A 47 11.07 -4.72 3.39
N ILE A 48 10.59 -3.60 3.93
CA ILE A 48 9.93 -2.55 3.15
C ILE A 48 10.94 -1.43 2.95
N ASP A 49 11.23 -1.12 1.68
CA ASP A 49 12.20 -0.10 1.31
C ASP A 49 11.57 1.29 1.35
N ASN A 50 10.49 1.49 0.57
CA ASN A 50 9.81 2.78 0.44
C ASN A 50 8.29 2.63 0.36
N ILE A 51 7.58 3.70 0.72
CA ILE A 51 6.14 3.87 0.51
C ILE A 51 5.95 5.13 -0.33
N ASP A 52 5.54 4.96 -1.59
CA ASP A 52 5.31 6.06 -2.52
C ASP A 52 3.82 6.32 -2.71
N MET A 53 3.43 7.60 -2.71
CA MET A 53 2.06 8.03 -3.01
C MET A 53 2.06 8.91 -4.25
N LYS A 54 1.12 8.66 -5.17
CA LYS A 54 0.97 9.42 -6.42
C LYS A 54 -0.45 9.95 -6.55
N LEU A 55 -0.58 11.25 -6.79
CA LEU A 55 -1.85 11.85 -7.20
C LEU A 55 -1.96 11.73 -8.73
N CYS A 56 -2.90 10.90 -9.19
CA CYS A 56 -3.10 10.64 -10.61
C CYS A 56 -4.39 11.30 -11.11
N CYS A 57 -4.39 11.73 -12.36
CA CYS A 57 -5.58 12.21 -13.07
C CYS A 57 -5.65 11.55 -14.45
N ARG A 58 -6.86 11.49 -15.01
CA ARG A 58 -7.10 10.93 -16.35
C ARG A 58 -7.66 12.01 -17.25
N TYR A 59 -7.00 12.24 -18.38
CA TYR A 59 -7.47 13.11 -19.45
C TYR A 59 -7.99 12.25 -20.61
N ILE A 60 -9.04 12.71 -21.27
CA ILE A 60 -9.50 12.15 -22.54
C ILE A 60 -9.04 13.13 -23.63
N ALA A 61 -8.33 12.62 -24.63
CA ALA A 61 -7.87 13.38 -25.78
C ALA A 61 -8.99 13.53 -26.83
#